data_AF-A0A537IWQ1-F1
#
_entry.id   AF-A0A537IWQ1-F1
#
_cell.length_a   1.000
_cell.length_b   1.000
_cell.length_c   1.000
_cell.angle_alpha   90.00
_cell.angle_beta   90.00
_cell.angle_gamma   90.00
#
_symmetry.space_group_name_H-M   'P 1'
#
loop_
_entity.id
_entity.type
_entity.pdbx_description
1 polymer ?
#
loop_
_entity_poly.entity_id
_entity_poly.type
_entity_poly.pdbx_seq_one_letter_code
_entity_poly.pdbx_strand_id
1 'polypeptide(L)'
;MENLQGLPSAAIERIDIITNPSAKYDAAGNSGIIDIRMKKDQRMGTNGTFTAGYGQGVYPKANAGTTFNYRNKKVNVFGNYNYAYRIGLNHLFLDRNFYTDNGIYNGGDLKDNYNKPKFGSHTARIGADFFPNKKTIIGFVLNGNFNHFTRMNDNSSIVINNQKEQISTFKSLATNNDHFHNIVANVNLKHTFDSTGREITADIDHGEYNSGSLTRNATNYYKLDGTQLQPSYILDGDQDGGLQFTTIKSDYVNPLNKNAKLEAGFKLSFVSSDNDAKFFDVSNGSPVNDPNKTNHFFYKENNNAAYLNFSKTFKKFDLTLGLRGEQTNIKTHQVNGDIRYDSSYFQLFPSAFFNYKLKEDHTLGVSVSRRIDRPGYGQLNPFLFLIDVTTYATGSPGLLPQMTWSYELSYTVKNLNFTLGYSHSKNSQNIAIAKFRDVFPNIPAEDNVTVQIPVNLASSDYFGLSISSPLRITKWWNMINNANIYYQKFNGSLGMTQLNRGKPAADVRTNNTFTLKKGWTAELNASLNSGGQYGFMVTDPQWALSAGVQKIILKSKGTLRFNISDIFWTNLPKAVITYDNYIEKWHAVRETRVANLTFTYRFGNSKVQAARRRSTGSEEERQRAGN
;
A
#
# COMPACT_ATOMS: atom_id res chain seq x y z
N MET A 1 5.20 3.56 -5.52
CA MET A 1 6.10 4.35 -6.41
C MET A 1 5.93 4.05 -7.91
N GLU A 2 5.00 3.18 -8.33
CA GLU A 2 4.76 2.87 -9.76
C GLU A 2 4.17 4.06 -10.56
N ASN A 3 3.52 5.01 -9.89
CA ASN A 3 2.88 6.16 -10.55
C ASN A 3 3.84 7.32 -10.95
N LEU A 4 5.16 7.10 -10.97
CA LEU A 4 6.17 8.08 -11.39
C LEU A 4 6.74 7.81 -12.80
N GLN A 5 6.49 6.65 -13.40
CA GLN A 5 7.22 6.19 -14.59
C GLN A 5 6.82 6.86 -15.92
N GLY A 6 5.81 7.74 -15.94
CA GLY A 6 5.30 8.35 -17.17
C GLY A 6 5.67 9.83 -17.42
N LEU A 7 6.31 10.53 -16.48
CA LEU A 7 6.53 11.98 -16.61
C LEU A 7 7.91 12.31 -17.23
N PRO A 8 7.96 13.09 -18.33
CA PRO A 8 9.21 13.72 -18.75
C PRO A 8 9.68 14.67 -17.64
N SER A 9 10.91 14.50 -17.14
CA SER A 9 11.50 15.39 -16.12
C SER A 9 11.43 16.87 -16.50
N ALA A 10 11.42 17.18 -17.80
CA ALA A 10 11.29 18.53 -18.33
C ALA A 10 9.93 19.22 -18.04
N ALA A 11 8.86 18.44 -17.82
CA ALA A 11 7.51 18.94 -17.55
C ALA A 11 7.23 19.22 -16.06
N ILE A 12 8.07 18.67 -15.17
CA ILE A 12 7.99 18.88 -13.73
C ILE A 12 8.66 20.21 -13.38
N GLU A 13 7.97 21.07 -12.64
CA GLU A 13 8.51 22.32 -12.08
C GLU A 13 9.21 22.05 -10.76
N ARG A 14 8.55 21.31 -9.86
CA ARG A 14 9.09 20.92 -8.55
C ARG A 14 8.37 19.67 -8.02
N ILE A 15 9.09 18.86 -7.24
CA ILE A 15 8.51 17.78 -6.43
C ILE A 15 8.76 18.17 -4.98
N ASP A 16 7.69 18.32 -4.21
CA ASP A 16 7.72 18.56 -2.77
C ASP A 16 7.28 17.29 -2.06
N ILE A 17 7.97 16.93 -0.97
CA ILE A 17 7.53 15.88 -0.06
C ILE A 17 7.00 16.59 1.19
N ILE A 18 5.72 16.42 1.46
CA ILE A 18 5.01 16.96 2.60
C ILE A 18 4.91 15.83 3.63
N THR A 19 5.90 15.71 4.51
CA THR A 19 5.95 14.65 5.54
C THR A 19 4.75 14.69 6.48
N ASN A 20 4.26 15.89 6.77
CA ASN A 20 3.07 16.13 7.57
C ASN A 20 2.10 17.06 6.82
N PRO A 21 1.11 16.51 6.13
CA PRO A 21 0.16 17.33 5.39
C PRO A 21 -0.77 18.13 6.31
N SER A 22 -1.20 19.30 5.84
CA SER A 22 -2.16 20.14 6.58
C SER A 22 -3.55 19.51 6.64
N ALA A 23 -4.46 20.08 7.44
CA ALA A 23 -5.83 19.57 7.62
C ALA A 23 -6.70 19.57 6.34
N LYS A 24 -6.18 20.12 5.22
CA LYS A 24 -6.80 20.07 3.89
C LYS A 24 -6.81 18.66 3.31
N TYR A 25 -5.76 17.90 3.61
CA TYR A 25 -5.66 16.51 3.20
C TYR A 25 -6.41 15.64 4.22
N ASP A 26 -6.76 14.43 3.81
CA ASP A 26 -7.42 13.51 4.72
C ASP A 26 -6.53 13.21 5.93
N ALA A 27 -7.17 13.05 7.09
CA ALA A 27 -6.46 12.68 8.31
C ALA A 27 -5.92 11.24 8.22
N ALA A 28 -6.47 10.45 7.29
CA ALA A 28 -6.03 9.12 6.91
C ALA A 28 -4.64 9.12 6.28
N GLY A 29 -3.78 8.23 6.75
CA GLY A 29 -2.46 7.98 6.18
C GLY A 29 -1.32 8.64 6.97
N ASN A 30 -0.37 7.81 7.39
CA ASN A 30 0.85 8.18 8.09
C ASN A 30 2.09 8.38 7.18
N SER A 31 1.92 8.28 5.87
CA SER A 31 3.01 8.48 4.89
C SER A 31 2.84 9.82 4.18
N GLY A 32 3.84 10.70 4.31
CA GLY A 32 3.82 12.04 3.72
C GLY A 32 3.38 12.10 2.25
N ILE A 33 2.82 13.24 1.84
CA ILE A 33 2.28 13.46 0.50
C ILE A 33 3.37 13.96 -0.45
N ILE A 34 3.50 13.35 -1.62
CA ILE A 34 4.36 13.88 -2.69
C ILE A 34 3.52 14.84 -3.54
N ASP A 35 3.76 16.15 -3.39
CA ASP A 35 3.15 17.19 -4.23
C ASP A 35 4.04 17.45 -5.46
N ILE A 36 3.54 17.13 -6.65
CA ILE A 36 4.26 17.36 -7.90
C ILE A 36 3.65 18.56 -8.61
N ARG A 37 4.42 19.65 -8.68
CA ARG A 37 4.04 20.85 -9.41
C ARG A 37 4.58 20.77 -10.83
N MET A 38 3.67 20.94 -11.80
CA MET A 38 3.97 20.90 -13.22
C MET A 38 4.21 22.32 -13.75
N LYS A 39 5.16 22.49 -14.67
CA LYS A 39 5.40 23.79 -15.31
C LYS A 39 4.14 24.27 -16.03
N LYS A 40 3.81 25.56 -15.87
CA LYS A 40 2.77 26.23 -16.66
C LYS A 40 3.27 26.47 -18.08
N ASP A 41 3.15 25.49 -18.98
CA ASP A 41 3.37 25.67 -20.44
C ASP A 41 2.01 25.63 -21.15
N GLN A 42 1.80 26.50 -22.15
CA GLN A 42 0.52 26.68 -22.87
C GLN A 42 0.52 26.07 -24.27
N ARG A 43 1.60 25.37 -24.67
CA ARG A 43 1.71 24.83 -26.03
C ARG A 43 0.71 23.69 -26.27
N MET A 44 0.01 23.82 -27.39
CA MET A 44 -1.07 22.95 -27.85
C MET A 44 -0.58 21.90 -28.83
N GLY A 45 -1.38 20.86 -29.01
CA GLY A 45 -1.12 19.76 -29.94
C GLY A 45 -1.28 18.41 -29.28
N THR A 46 -0.78 17.39 -29.96
CA THR A 46 -0.85 15.99 -29.54
C THR A 46 0.53 15.51 -29.11
N ASN A 47 0.59 14.74 -28.03
CA ASN A 47 1.75 13.95 -27.67
C ASN A 47 1.33 12.62 -27.03
N GLY A 48 2.29 11.71 -26.95
CA GLY A 48 2.07 10.41 -26.35
C GLY A 48 3.29 9.52 -26.41
N THR A 49 3.15 8.33 -25.84
CA THR A 49 4.22 7.34 -25.78
C THR A 49 3.68 5.95 -26.06
N PHE A 50 4.46 5.12 -26.74
CA PHE A 50 4.30 3.68 -26.73
C PHE A 50 5.47 3.08 -25.96
N THR A 51 5.19 2.16 -25.05
CA THR A 51 6.18 1.45 -24.26
C THR A 51 5.94 -0.04 -24.38
N ALA A 52 7.02 -0.80 -24.61
CA ALA A 52 7.01 -2.25 -24.55
C ALA A 52 8.22 -2.70 -23.72
N GLY A 53 8.01 -3.69 -22.86
CA GLY A 53 9.03 -4.23 -21.99
C GLY A 53 8.95 -5.74 -21.90
N TYR A 54 10.13 -6.36 -21.81
CA TYR A 54 10.32 -7.76 -21.49
C TYR A 54 11.24 -7.88 -20.28
N GLY A 55 10.84 -8.70 -19.33
CA GLY A 55 11.60 -9.00 -18.12
C GLY A 55 11.82 -10.50 -17.97
N GLN A 56 13.00 -10.87 -17.50
CA GLN A 56 13.34 -12.24 -17.16
C GLN A 56 13.95 -12.29 -15.76
N GLY A 57 13.28 -12.97 -14.84
CA GLY A 57 13.91 -13.47 -13.62
C GLY A 57 13.94 -15.00 -13.65
N VAL A 58 13.39 -15.65 -12.63
CA VAL A 58 13.03 -17.08 -12.67
C VAL A 58 11.97 -17.32 -13.75
N TYR A 59 11.01 -16.40 -13.90
CA TYR A 59 9.91 -16.49 -14.86
C TYR A 59 9.77 -15.23 -15.72
N PRO A 60 9.22 -15.36 -16.95
CA PRO A 60 9.09 -14.23 -17.87
C PRO A 60 8.03 -13.23 -17.40
N LYS A 61 8.23 -11.98 -17.83
CA LYS A 61 7.38 -10.83 -17.56
C LYS A 61 7.30 -9.99 -18.82
N ALA A 62 6.14 -9.43 -19.09
CA ALA A 62 5.94 -8.55 -20.22
C ALA A 62 5.03 -7.40 -19.82
N ASN A 63 5.29 -6.22 -20.37
CA ASN A 63 4.39 -5.10 -20.24
C ASN A 63 4.34 -4.31 -21.54
N ALA A 64 3.17 -3.77 -21.85
CA ALA A 64 2.97 -2.88 -22.97
C ALA A 64 2.04 -1.76 -22.53
N GLY A 65 2.29 -0.55 -22.99
CA GLY A 65 1.45 0.56 -22.62
C GLY A 65 1.51 1.70 -23.60
N THR A 66 0.44 2.48 -23.62
CA THR A 66 0.37 3.70 -24.40
C THR A 66 -0.15 4.85 -23.55
N THR A 67 0.35 6.04 -23.83
CA THR A 67 -0.21 7.29 -23.33
C THR A 67 -0.54 8.19 -24.50
N PHE A 68 -1.62 8.94 -24.35
CA PHE A 68 -2.10 9.90 -25.33
C PHE A 68 -2.55 11.16 -24.62
N ASN A 69 -2.25 12.31 -25.19
CA ASN A 69 -2.71 13.60 -24.70
C ASN A 69 -2.83 14.56 -25.88
N TYR A 70 -4.02 15.14 -26.05
CA TYR A 70 -4.33 16.16 -27.02
C TYR A 70 -4.85 17.38 -26.30
N ARG A 71 -4.24 18.53 -26.55
CA ARG A 71 -4.61 19.79 -25.90
C ARG A 71 -4.77 20.93 -26.88
N ASN A 72 -5.87 21.66 -26.76
CA ASN A 72 -6.10 22.95 -27.40
C ASN A 72 -6.58 24.00 -26.37
N LYS A 73 -7.11 25.15 -26.83
CA LYS A 73 -7.59 26.24 -25.97
C LYS A 73 -8.82 25.88 -25.12
N LYS A 74 -9.68 24.98 -25.62
CA LYS A 74 -11.00 24.67 -25.05
C LYS A 74 -11.05 23.29 -24.40
N VAL A 75 -10.22 22.35 -24.85
CA VAL A 75 -10.27 20.96 -24.42
C VAL A 75 -8.86 20.40 -24.25
N ASN A 76 -8.67 19.57 -23.24
CA ASN A 76 -7.55 18.67 -23.06
C ASN A 76 -8.07 17.24 -22.91
N VAL A 77 -7.88 16.37 -23.90
CA VAL A 77 -8.26 14.95 -23.83
C VAL A 77 -7.01 14.11 -23.61
N PHE A 78 -7.03 13.24 -22.63
CA PHE A 78 -5.89 12.39 -22.31
C PHE A 78 -6.35 10.98 -21.98
N GLY A 79 -5.45 10.03 -22.22
CA GLY A 79 -5.67 8.66 -21.82
C GLY A 79 -4.39 7.87 -21.71
N ASN A 80 -4.49 6.74 -21.02
CA ASN A 80 -3.48 5.70 -21.03
C ASN A 80 -4.14 4.33 -20.98
N TYR A 81 -3.40 3.36 -21.48
CA TYR A 81 -3.72 1.95 -21.35
C TYR A 81 -2.43 1.21 -21.10
N ASN A 82 -2.39 0.36 -20.08
CA ASN A 82 -1.24 -0.48 -19.79
C ASN A 82 -1.70 -1.92 -19.56
N TYR A 83 -1.03 -2.83 -20.25
CA TYR A 83 -1.09 -4.25 -20.05
C TYR A 83 0.18 -4.70 -19.31
N ALA A 84 0.02 -5.55 -18.31
CA ALA A 84 1.11 -6.23 -17.64
C ALA A 84 0.79 -7.71 -17.47
N TYR A 85 1.76 -8.54 -17.81
CA TYR A 85 1.74 -9.97 -17.52
C TYR A 85 3.00 -10.34 -16.75
N ARG A 86 2.83 -11.06 -15.65
CA ARG A 86 3.96 -11.60 -14.90
C ARG A 86 3.59 -12.94 -14.29
N ILE A 87 4.55 -13.83 -14.28
CA ILE A 87 4.56 -14.98 -13.39
C ILE A 87 5.49 -14.63 -12.23
N GLY A 88 5.00 -14.79 -11.01
CA GLY A 88 5.77 -14.60 -9.79
C GLY A 88 6.28 -15.93 -9.24
N LEU A 89 7.10 -15.81 -8.21
CA LEU A 89 7.55 -16.91 -7.36
C LEU A 89 7.45 -16.44 -5.91
N ASN A 90 6.78 -17.24 -5.09
CA ASN A 90 6.87 -17.14 -3.64
C ASN A 90 7.05 -18.55 -3.07
N HIS A 91 8.26 -18.86 -2.65
CA HIS A 91 8.59 -20.12 -2.02
C HIS A 91 8.86 -19.86 -0.54
N LEU A 92 7.91 -20.21 0.31
CA LEU A 92 7.88 -19.91 1.73
C LEU A 92 8.21 -21.17 2.53
N PHE A 93 9.17 -21.04 3.44
CA PHE A 93 9.52 -22.08 4.40
C PHE A 93 9.10 -21.63 5.79
N LEU A 94 8.46 -22.54 6.53
CA LEU A 94 7.98 -22.30 7.89
C LEU A 94 8.56 -23.37 8.82
N ASP A 95 9.07 -22.95 9.97
CA ASP A 95 9.43 -23.79 11.12
C ASP A 95 8.63 -23.30 12.32
N ARG A 96 7.63 -24.09 12.71
CA ARG A 96 6.69 -23.77 13.79
C ARG A 96 6.90 -24.70 14.96
N ASN A 97 6.99 -24.12 16.14
CA ASN A 97 7.08 -24.84 17.40
C ASN A 97 5.95 -24.36 18.32
N PHE A 98 5.15 -25.30 18.79
CA PHE A 98 4.04 -25.05 19.70
C PHE A 98 4.43 -25.48 21.11
N TYR A 99 3.91 -24.76 22.08
CA TYR A 99 4.12 -25.02 23.50
C TYR A 99 2.77 -25.00 24.22
N THR A 100 2.70 -25.72 25.34
CA THR A 100 1.60 -25.59 26.29
C THR A 100 1.71 -24.26 27.03
N ASP A 101 0.64 -23.86 27.72
CA ASP A 101 0.62 -22.61 28.50
C ASP A 101 1.68 -22.59 29.62
N ASN A 102 2.17 -23.75 30.05
CA ASN A 102 3.26 -23.87 31.02
C ASN A 102 4.66 -23.87 30.36
N GLY A 103 4.76 -23.57 29.07
CA GLY A 103 6.01 -23.50 28.32
C GLY A 103 6.60 -24.85 27.91
N ILE A 104 5.84 -25.94 27.98
CA ILE A 104 6.31 -27.28 27.60
C ILE A 104 6.14 -27.47 26.10
N TYR A 105 7.17 -27.92 25.39
CA TYR A 105 7.09 -28.20 23.95
C TYR A 105 6.00 -29.23 23.65
N ASN A 106 5.10 -28.89 22.72
CA ASN A 106 3.91 -29.67 22.37
C ASN A 106 3.88 -30.06 20.87
N GLY A 107 5.05 -30.10 20.23
CA GLY A 107 5.19 -30.45 18.82
C GLY A 107 5.35 -29.23 17.92
N GLY A 108 5.29 -29.49 16.62
CA GLY A 108 5.63 -28.49 15.60
C GLY A 108 5.31 -28.95 14.20
N ASP A 109 5.59 -28.07 13.24
CA ASP A 109 5.55 -28.41 11.83
C ASP A 109 6.64 -27.69 11.03
N LEU A 110 7.11 -28.38 9.99
CA LEU A 110 7.97 -27.79 8.96
C LEU A 110 7.17 -27.75 7.67
N LYS A 111 7.08 -26.57 7.05
CA LYS A 111 6.36 -26.40 5.79
C LYS A 111 7.25 -25.90 4.68
N ASP A 112 7.04 -26.47 3.51
CA ASP A 112 7.58 -26.04 2.23
C ASP A 112 6.39 -25.67 1.35
N ASN A 113 6.20 -24.37 1.13
CA ASN A 113 5.07 -23.80 0.40
C ASN A 113 5.56 -23.14 -0.88
N TYR A 114 5.30 -23.76 -2.02
CA TYR A 114 5.69 -23.28 -3.34
C TYR A 114 4.49 -22.68 -4.08
N ASN A 115 4.50 -21.36 -4.26
CA ASN A 115 3.46 -20.65 -4.98
C ASN A 115 4.00 -20.02 -6.28
N LYS A 116 3.31 -20.32 -7.39
CA LYS A 116 3.60 -19.77 -8.73
C LYS A 116 2.41 -18.96 -9.25
N PRO A 117 2.22 -17.72 -8.76
CA PRO A 117 1.12 -16.89 -9.19
C PRO A 117 1.32 -16.39 -10.63
N LYS A 118 0.28 -16.47 -11.46
CA LYS A 118 0.23 -15.77 -12.76
C LYS A 118 -0.71 -14.59 -12.63
N PHE A 119 -0.24 -13.42 -13.05
CA PHE A 119 -0.97 -12.16 -12.97
C PHE A 119 -1.05 -11.52 -14.34
N GLY A 120 -2.28 -11.26 -14.79
CA GLY A 120 -2.58 -10.40 -15.94
C GLY A 120 -3.32 -9.16 -15.45
N SER A 121 -2.92 -7.99 -15.94
CA SER A 121 -3.53 -6.71 -15.57
C SER A 121 -3.74 -5.83 -16.77
N HIS A 122 -4.92 -5.25 -16.85
CA HIS A 122 -5.29 -4.21 -17.79
C HIS A 122 -5.70 -2.97 -16.99
N THR A 123 -4.91 -1.91 -17.11
CA THR A 123 -5.23 -0.62 -16.50
C THR A 123 -5.52 0.39 -17.60
N ALA A 124 -6.63 1.10 -17.49
CA ALA A 124 -7.02 2.14 -18.42
C ALA A 124 -7.40 3.40 -17.66
N ARG A 125 -6.99 4.55 -18.17
CA ARG A 125 -7.45 5.85 -17.70
C ARG A 125 -7.79 6.70 -18.90
N ILE A 126 -8.97 7.29 -18.91
CA ILE A 126 -9.36 8.30 -19.90
C ILE A 126 -9.90 9.51 -19.18
N GLY A 127 -9.67 10.70 -19.73
CA GLY A 127 -10.23 11.91 -19.17
C GLY A 127 -10.20 13.07 -20.13
N ALA A 128 -10.98 14.09 -19.78
CA ALA A 128 -11.06 15.33 -20.52
C ALA A 128 -11.16 16.52 -19.55
N ASP A 129 -10.40 17.57 -19.80
CA ASP A 129 -10.62 18.88 -19.19
C ASP A 129 -11.25 19.81 -20.22
N PHE A 130 -12.39 20.41 -19.87
CA PHE A 130 -13.04 21.49 -20.60
C PHE A 130 -12.71 22.83 -19.95
N PHE A 131 -12.38 23.82 -20.78
CA PHE A 131 -12.03 25.18 -20.36
C PHE A 131 -13.09 26.16 -20.87
N PRO A 132 -14.26 26.29 -20.20
CA PRO A 132 -15.30 27.24 -20.60
C PRO A 132 -14.77 28.68 -20.74
N ASN A 133 -13.84 29.05 -19.85
CA ASN A 133 -13.15 30.34 -19.86
C ASN A 133 -11.79 30.20 -19.13
N LYS A 134 -11.01 31.27 -19.06
CA LYS A 134 -9.68 31.27 -18.41
C LYS A 134 -9.72 31.01 -16.89
N LYS A 135 -10.88 31.14 -16.25
CA LYS A 135 -11.08 31.02 -14.81
C LYS A 135 -11.61 29.64 -14.40
N THR A 136 -12.19 28.88 -15.32
CA THR A 136 -12.97 27.68 -15.00
C THR A 136 -12.44 26.47 -15.76
N ILE A 137 -12.30 25.36 -15.05
CA ILE A 137 -11.92 24.05 -15.60
C ILE A 137 -12.94 23.03 -15.08
N ILE A 138 -13.54 22.28 -15.99
CA ILE A 138 -14.40 21.14 -15.67
C ILE A 138 -13.69 19.89 -16.18
N GLY A 139 -13.38 18.96 -15.30
CA GLY A 139 -12.68 17.72 -15.62
C GLY A 139 -13.59 16.50 -15.47
N PHE A 140 -13.40 15.53 -16.35
CA PHE A 140 -13.94 14.18 -16.24
C PHE A 140 -12.79 13.19 -16.31
N VAL A 141 -12.80 12.18 -15.44
CA VAL A 141 -11.83 11.08 -15.47
C VAL A 141 -12.54 9.77 -15.19
N LEU A 142 -12.24 8.75 -15.99
CA LEU A 142 -12.63 7.37 -15.77
C LEU A 142 -11.37 6.53 -15.65
N ASN A 143 -11.27 5.74 -14.58
CA ASN A 143 -10.20 4.78 -14.37
C ASN A 143 -10.81 3.38 -14.34
N GLY A 144 -10.19 2.43 -15.02
CA GLY A 144 -10.55 1.01 -14.97
C GLY A 144 -9.31 0.17 -14.67
N ASN A 145 -9.45 -0.80 -13.78
CA ASN A 145 -8.45 -1.83 -13.53
C ASN A 145 -9.13 -3.20 -13.64
N PHE A 146 -8.55 -4.09 -14.43
CA PHE A 146 -9.04 -5.45 -14.63
C PHE A 146 -7.87 -6.40 -14.44
N ASN A 147 -7.86 -7.06 -13.28
CA ASN A 147 -6.83 -7.98 -12.89
C ASN A 147 -7.38 -9.40 -12.87
N HIS A 148 -6.60 -10.31 -13.42
CA HIS A 148 -6.84 -11.73 -13.37
C HIS A 148 -5.62 -12.42 -12.75
N PHE A 149 -5.88 -13.27 -11.77
CA PHE A 149 -4.85 -13.91 -10.99
C PHE A 149 -5.16 -15.39 -10.83
N THR A 150 -4.26 -16.24 -11.31
CA THR A 150 -4.34 -17.67 -11.05
C THR A 150 -3.20 -18.07 -10.13
N ARG A 151 -3.53 -18.74 -9.03
CA ARG A 151 -2.54 -19.28 -8.10
C ARG A 151 -2.59 -20.80 -8.11
N MET A 152 -1.41 -21.38 -8.01
CA MET A 152 -1.23 -22.77 -7.63
C MET A 152 -0.20 -22.78 -6.51
N ASN A 153 -0.62 -23.31 -5.37
CA ASN A 153 0.19 -23.45 -4.17
C ASN A 153 0.33 -24.94 -3.87
N ASP A 154 1.57 -25.43 -3.96
CA ASP A 154 1.94 -26.77 -3.53
C ASP A 154 2.58 -26.65 -2.15
N ASN A 155 1.94 -27.25 -1.15
CA ASN A 155 2.39 -27.21 0.23
C ASN A 155 2.69 -28.62 0.72
N SER A 156 3.94 -28.88 1.09
CA SER A 156 4.35 -30.09 1.79
C SER A 156 4.61 -29.74 3.25
N SER A 157 4.12 -30.58 4.16
CA SER A 157 4.28 -30.34 5.60
C SER A 157 4.66 -31.61 6.34
N ILE A 158 5.59 -31.44 7.29
CA ILE A 158 6.06 -32.48 8.21
C ILE A 158 5.50 -32.16 9.58
N VAL A 159 4.81 -33.12 10.20
CA VAL A 159 4.25 -32.97 11.55
C VAL A 159 5.20 -33.60 12.57
N ILE A 160 5.51 -32.84 13.62
CA ILE A 160 6.46 -33.19 14.67
C ILE A 160 5.72 -33.31 16.00
N ASN A 161 5.94 -34.40 16.74
CA ASN A 161 5.34 -34.63 18.06
C ASN A 161 6.10 -33.90 19.19
N ASN A 162 5.62 -34.03 20.42
CA ASN A 162 6.26 -33.46 21.61
C ASN A 162 7.62 -34.09 21.98
N GLN A 163 8.01 -35.24 21.42
CA GLN A 163 9.36 -35.81 21.52
C GLN A 163 10.32 -35.30 20.42
N LYS A 164 9.86 -34.40 19.54
CA LYS A 164 10.59 -33.89 18.37
C LYS A 164 10.83 -34.94 17.28
N GLU A 165 9.98 -35.96 17.24
CA GLU A 165 9.99 -36.99 16.21
C GLU A 165 8.99 -36.65 15.13
N GLN A 166 9.34 -36.94 13.88
CA GLN A 166 8.40 -36.88 12.77
C GLN A 166 7.37 -37.99 12.93
N ILE A 167 6.08 -37.66 12.86
CA ILE A 167 4.98 -38.64 13.04
C ILE A 167 4.09 -38.79 11.81
N SER A 168 3.98 -37.76 10.97
CA SER A 168 3.20 -37.80 9.74
C SER A 168 3.62 -36.69 8.78
N THR A 169 3.08 -36.74 7.56
CA THR A 169 3.17 -35.65 6.60
C THR A 169 1.81 -35.37 5.99
N PHE A 170 1.61 -34.16 5.49
CA PHE A 170 0.48 -33.86 4.62
C PHE A 170 0.93 -33.03 3.43
N LYS A 171 0.25 -33.24 2.31
CA LYS A 171 0.47 -32.49 1.07
C LYS A 171 -0.83 -31.81 0.68
N SER A 172 -0.78 -30.52 0.42
CA SER A 172 -1.94 -29.73 0.00
C SER A 172 -1.68 -29.08 -1.34
N LEU A 173 -2.61 -29.23 -2.27
CA LEU A 173 -2.64 -28.47 -3.51
C LEU A 173 -3.80 -27.48 -3.44
N ALA A 174 -3.47 -26.19 -3.39
CA ALA A 174 -4.46 -25.12 -3.44
C ALA A 174 -4.40 -24.42 -4.81
N THR A 175 -5.56 -24.30 -5.45
CA THR A 175 -5.72 -23.52 -6.68
C THR A 175 -6.71 -22.40 -6.46
N ASN A 176 -6.41 -21.22 -6.99
CA ASN A 176 -7.32 -20.08 -6.97
C ASN A 176 -7.41 -19.48 -8.38
N ASN A 177 -8.62 -19.07 -8.75
CA ASN A 177 -8.90 -18.29 -9.94
C ASN A 177 -9.61 -17.00 -9.53
N ASP A 178 -8.84 -15.94 -9.40
CA ASP A 178 -9.30 -14.68 -8.84
C ASP A 178 -9.45 -13.61 -9.94
N HIS A 179 -10.55 -12.88 -9.88
CA HIS A 179 -10.83 -11.73 -10.72
C HIS A 179 -11.04 -10.52 -9.82
N PHE A 180 -10.31 -9.45 -10.08
CA PHE A 180 -10.50 -8.18 -9.39
C PHE A 180 -10.67 -7.10 -10.44
N HIS A 181 -11.83 -6.45 -10.47
CA HIS A 181 -12.05 -5.33 -11.35
C HIS A 181 -12.65 -4.15 -10.63
N ASN A 182 -12.17 -2.96 -10.97
CA ASN A 182 -12.73 -1.72 -10.46
C ASN A 182 -12.85 -0.66 -11.54
N ILE A 183 -13.89 0.15 -11.41
CA ILE A 183 -14.14 1.31 -12.24
C ILE A 183 -14.39 2.50 -11.32
N VAL A 184 -13.66 3.58 -11.53
CA VAL A 184 -13.81 4.82 -10.75
C VAL A 184 -13.99 6.00 -11.69
N ALA A 185 -15.15 6.64 -11.59
CA ALA A 185 -15.51 7.85 -12.30
C ALA A 185 -15.34 9.07 -11.39
N ASN A 186 -14.80 10.16 -11.94
CA ASN A 186 -14.61 11.44 -11.28
C ASN A 186 -15.13 12.56 -12.17
N VAL A 187 -15.94 13.45 -11.59
CA VAL A 187 -16.25 14.77 -12.14
C VAL A 187 -15.67 15.81 -11.21
N ASN A 188 -14.94 16.78 -11.76
CA ASN A 188 -14.27 17.77 -10.95
C ASN A 188 -14.36 19.19 -11.52
N LEU A 189 -14.39 20.16 -10.62
CA LEU A 189 -14.44 21.58 -10.94
C LEU A 189 -13.25 22.28 -10.31
N LYS A 190 -12.70 23.27 -11.03
CA LYS A 190 -11.86 24.32 -10.48
C LYS A 190 -12.32 25.66 -11.03
N HIS A 191 -12.63 26.59 -10.14
CA HIS A 191 -12.94 27.97 -10.50
C HIS A 191 -12.04 28.94 -9.72
N THR A 192 -11.27 29.75 -10.44
CA THR A 192 -10.41 30.80 -9.89
C THR A 192 -11.11 32.15 -10.07
N PHE A 193 -11.49 32.79 -8.97
CA PHE A 193 -12.32 34.00 -8.99
C PHE A 193 -11.57 35.22 -9.53
N ASP A 194 -10.31 35.37 -9.13
CA ASP A 194 -9.48 36.54 -9.41
C ASP A 194 -7.98 36.18 -9.45
N SER A 195 -7.14 37.17 -9.73
CA SER A 195 -5.69 37.00 -9.82
C SER A 195 -4.99 36.86 -8.47
N THR A 196 -5.69 37.04 -7.34
CA THR A 196 -5.11 36.88 -5.99
C THR A 196 -4.84 35.40 -5.67
N GLY A 197 -5.49 34.49 -6.40
CA GLY A 197 -5.44 33.05 -6.16
C GLY A 197 -6.64 32.52 -5.36
N ARG A 198 -7.70 33.34 -5.20
CA ARG A 198 -8.96 32.90 -4.62
C ARG A 198 -9.62 31.87 -5.52
N GLU A 199 -9.87 30.67 -5.01
CA GLU A 199 -10.40 29.57 -5.81
C GLU A 199 -11.30 28.62 -5.02
N ILE A 200 -12.21 27.98 -5.74
CA ILE A 200 -12.99 26.85 -5.27
C ILE A 200 -12.70 25.64 -6.15
N THR A 201 -12.54 24.48 -5.51
CA THR A 201 -12.43 23.19 -6.19
C THR A 201 -13.48 22.26 -5.63
N ALA A 202 -14.14 21.51 -6.51
CA ALA A 202 -15.07 20.45 -6.13
C ALA A 202 -14.72 19.14 -6.84
N ASP A 203 -15.04 18.01 -6.21
CA ASP A 203 -14.95 16.66 -6.74
C ASP A 203 -16.21 15.87 -6.39
N ILE A 204 -16.67 15.07 -7.33
CA ILE A 204 -17.58 13.96 -7.09
C ILE A 204 -16.92 12.72 -7.68
N ASP A 205 -16.70 11.73 -6.83
CA ASP A 205 -16.13 10.44 -7.19
C ASP A 205 -17.15 9.34 -6.92
N HIS A 206 -17.28 8.40 -7.85
CA HIS A 206 -18.04 7.17 -7.64
C HIS A 206 -17.18 5.99 -8.11
N GLY A 207 -17.09 4.95 -7.28
CA GLY A 207 -16.27 3.79 -7.56
C GLY A 207 -16.99 2.50 -7.24
N GLU A 208 -16.81 1.52 -8.11
CA GLU A 208 -17.26 0.14 -7.94
C GLU A 208 -16.06 -0.79 -8.01
N TYR A 209 -15.98 -1.70 -7.05
CA TYR A 209 -14.94 -2.69 -6.88
C TYR A 209 -15.62 -4.03 -6.74
N ASN A 210 -15.29 -4.96 -7.62
CA ASN A 210 -15.80 -6.31 -7.57
C ASN A 210 -14.61 -7.29 -7.53
N SER A 211 -14.76 -8.31 -6.71
CA SER A 211 -13.82 -9.40 -6.57
C SER A 211 -14.57 -10.72 -6.62
N GLY A 212 -14.05 -11.67 -7.39
CA GLY A 212 -14.53 -13.06 -7.40
C GLY A 212 -13.34 -13.99 -7.23
N SER A 213 -13.49 -15.05 -6.44
CA SER A 213 -12.46 -16.08 -6.23
C SER A 213 -13.09 -17.46 -6.20
N LEU A 214 -12.72 -18.28 -7.18
CA LEU A 214 -12.99 -19.71 -7.16
C LEU A 214 -11.75 -20.43 -6.64
N THR A 215 -11.93 -21.21 -5.59
CA THR A 215 -10.83 -21.86 -4.88
C THR A 215 -11.09 -23.36 -4.74
N ARG A 216 -10.01 -24.14 -4.76
CA ARG A 216 -10.03 -25.56 -4.40
C ARG A 216 -8.78 -25.85 -3.59
N ASN A 217 -8.96 -26.44 -2.41
CA ASN A 217 -7.90 -26.92 -1.55
C ASN A 217 -8.07 -28.42 -1.39
N ALA A 218 -7.10 -29.20 -1.85
CA ALA A 218 -7.10 -30.66 -1.69
C ALA A 218 -5.90 -31.09 -0.86
N THR A 219 -6.14 -31.76 0.26
CA THR A 219 -5.11 -32.20 1.20
C THR A 219 -5.13 -33.72 1.37
N ASN A 220 -3.96 -34.33 1.24
CA ASN A 220 -3.73 -35.74 1.50
C ASN A 220 -2.81 -35.91 2.71
N TYR A 221 -3.09 -36.91 3.53
CA TYR A 221 -2.37 -37.19 4.77
C TYR A 221 -1.68 -38.55 4.71
N TYR A 222 -0.42 -38.60 5.13
CA TYR A 222 0.41 -39.80 5.01
C TYR A 222 1.12 -40.13 6.34
N LYS A 223 1.22 -41.43 6.62
CA LYS A 223 2.15 -41.98 7.62
C LYS A 223 3.58 -41.93 7.07
N LEU A 224 4.56 -42.23 7.93
CA LEU A 224 5.99 -42.22 7.56
C LEU A 224 6.35 -43.30 6.52
N ASP A 225 5.61 -44.40 6.49
CA ASP A 225 5.76 -45.48 5.50
C ASP A 225 5.14 -45.13 4.13
N GLY A 226 4.54 -43.94 4.00
CA GLY A 226 3.89 -43.46 2.77
C GLY A 226 2.44 -43.91 2.60
N THR A 227 1.90 -44.73 3.51
CA THR A 227 0.48 -45.12 3.48
C THR A 227 -0.42 -43.98 3.92
N GLN A 228 -1.68 -44.00 3.49
CA GLN A 228 -2.65 -42.97 3.84
C GLN A 228 -2.95 -43.01 5.35
N LEU A 229 -2.81 -41.86 6.02
CA LEU A 229 -3.09 -41.72 7.44
C LEU A 229 -4.60 -41.58 7.70
N GLN A 230 -5.28 -40.79 6.87
CA GLN A 230 -6.72 -40.52 6.96
C GLN A 230 -7.28 -40.10 5.58
N PRO A 231 -8.61 -40.09 5.38
CA PRO A 231 -9.24 -39.63 4.14
C PRO A 231 -8.75 -38.24 3.71
N SER A 232 -8.70 -38.01 2.40
CA SER A 232 -8.36 -36.70 1.86
C SER A 232 -9.41 -35.67 2.23
N TYR A 233 -8.97 -34.44 2.50
CA TYR A 233 -9.87 -33.30 2.71
C TYR A 233 -9.89 -32.43 1.46
N ILE A 234 -11.06 -32.20 0.89
CA ILE A 234 -11.24 -31.34 -0.29
C ILE A 234 -12.25 -30.26 0.04
N LEU A 235 -11.82 -29.00 -0.06
CA LEU A 235 -12.65 -27.84 0.18
C LEU A 235 -12.67 -26.94 -1.05
N ASP A 236 -13.86 -26.79 -1.63
CA ASP A 236 -14.13 -25.81 -2.67
C ASP A 236 -14.65 -24.52 -2.05
N GLY A 237 -14.27 -23.39 -2.64
CA GLY A 237 -14.73 -22.07 -2.22
C GLY A 237 -15.19 -21.24 -3.39
N ASP A 238 -16.30 -20.54 -3.21
CA ASP A 238 -16.87 -19.57 -4.14
C ASP A 238 -17.09 -18.27 -3.36
N GLN A 239 -16.27 -17.26 -3.66
CA GLN A 239 -16.23 -16.01 -2.90
C GLN A 239 -16.49 -14.84 -3.84
N ASP A 240 -17.53 -14.09 -3.56
CA ASP A 240 -17.88 -12.87 -4.25
C ASP A 240 -17.83 -11.69 -3.28
N GLY A 241 -17.28 -10.58 -3.76
CA GLY A 241 -17.16 -9.34 -2.99
C GLY A 241 -17.51 -8.15 -3.86
N GLY A 242 -18.43 -7.33 -3.37
CA GLY A 242 -18.80 -6.04 -3.94
C GLY A 242 -18.47 -4.92 -2.96
N LEU A 243 -17.87 -3.86 -3.46
CA LEU A 243 -17.69 -2.60 -2.74
C LEU A 243 -18.00 -1.43 -3.65
N GLN A 244 -18.81 -0.52 -3.15
CA GLN A 244 -19.11 0.73 -3.82
C GLN A 244 -18.87 1.91 -2.89
N PHE A 245 -18.39 3.01 -3.45
CA PHE A 245 -18.29 4.26 -2.71
C PHE A 245 -18.72 5.46 -3.54
N THR A 246 -19.17 6.49 -2.84
CA THR A 246 -19.37 7.83 -3.39
C THR A 246 -18.73 8.85 -2.48
N THR A 247 -17.91 9.73 -3.04
CA THR A 247 -17.24 10.80 -2.30
C THR A 247 -17.55 12.15 -2.92
N ILE A 248 -17.90 13.12 -2.08
CA ILE A 248 -18.14 14.51 -2.46
C ILE A 248 -17.17 15.37 -1.66
N LYS A 249 -16.37 16.19 -2.34
CA LYS A 249 -15.41 17.09 -1.69
C LYS A 249 -15.50 18.49 -2.27
N SER A 250 -15.37 19.49 -1.43
CA SER A 250 -15.19 20.87 -1.86
C SER A 250 -14.19 21.59 -0.97
N ASP A 251 -13.23 22.27 -1.61
CA ASP A 251 -12.23 23.09 -0.95
C ASP A 251 -12.33 24.54 -1.45
N TYR A 252 -12.25 25.49 -0.53
CA TYR A 252 -12.20 26.91 -0.80
C TYR A 252 -10.87 27.49 -0.29
N VAL A 253 -10.20 28.26 -1.14
CA VAL A 253 -8.95 28.94 -0.83
C VAL A 253 -9.17 30.43 -0.95
N ASN A 254 -8.88 31.17 0.13
CA ASN A 254 -8.98 32.61 0.19
C ASN A 254 -7.64 33.23 0.62
N PRO A 255 -6.84 33.72 -0.33
CA PRO A 255 -5.70 34.58 -0.04
C PRO A 255 -6.17 35.85 0.67
N LEU A 256 -5.51 36.19 1.76
CA LEU A 256 -5.75 37.40 2.56
C LEU A 256 -4.57 38.36 2.39
N ASN A 257 -4.76 39.61 2.79
CA ASN A 257 -3.70 40.61 2.79
C ASN A 257 -2.51 40.18 3.68
N LYS A 258 -1.32 40.73 3.39
CA LYS A 258 -0.08 40.50 4.17
C LYS A 258 0.36 39.03 4.19
N ASN A 259 0.31 38.37 3.04
CA ASN A 259 0.74 36.97 2.83
C ASN A 259 0.08 35.97 3.80
N ALA A 260 -1.19 36.22 4.13
CA ALA A 260 -2.02 35.28 4.85
C ALA A 260 -2.94 34.53 3.88
N LYS A 261 -3.41 33.35 4.27
CA LYS A 261 -4.33 32.53 3.46
C LYS A 261 -5.20 31.72 4.41
N LEU A 262 -6.50 31.73 4.13
CA LEU A 262 -7.49 30.90 4.78
C LEU A 262 -7.93 29.80 3.80
N GLU A 263 -7.99 28.56 4.26
CA GLU A 263 -8.53 27.44 3.48
C GLU A 263 -9.59 26.75 4.32
N ALA A 264 -10.75 26.46 3.73
CA ALA A 264 -11.82 25.72 4.38
C ALA A 264 -12.38 24.70 3.40
N GLY A 265 -12.92 23.60 3.89
CA GLY A 265 -13.51 22.60 3.02
C GLY A 265 -14.27 21.53 3.78
N PHE A 266 -14.99 20.71 3.03
CA PHE A 266 -15.72 19.56 3.53
C PHE A 266 -15.52 18.35 2.62
N LYS A 267 -15.64 17.16 3.20
CA LYS A 267 -15.65 15.87 2.50
C LYS A 267 -16.78 15.02 3.08
N LEU A 268 -17.58 14.42 2.21
CA LEU A 268 -18.58 13.41 2.54
C LEU A 268 -18.18 12.13 1.81
N SER A 269 -18.27 10.99 2.48
CA SER A 269 -17.96 9.68 1.91
C SER A 269 -18.95 8.64 2.38
N PHE A 270 -19.52 7.91 1.42
CA PHE A 270 -20.48 6.84 1.65
C PHE A 270 -19.92 5.56 1.04
N VAL A 271 -19.80 4.52 1.85
CA VAL A 271 -19.24 3.23 1.44
C VAL A 271 -20.20 2.13 1.83
N SER A 272 -20.42 1.20 0.92
CA SER A 272 -21.15 -0.04 1.18
C SER A 272 -20.38 -1.20 0.60
N SER A 273 -20.29 -2.28 1.35
CA SER A 273 -19.72 -3.53 0.88
C SER A 273 -20.60 -4.71 1.27
N ASP A 274 -20.65 -5.67 0.36
CA ASP A 274 -21.38 -6.92 0.45
C ASP A 274 -20.42 -8.01 0.00
N ASN A 275 -20.01 -8.86 0.92
CA ASN A 275 -19.12 -9.96 0.62
C ASN A 275 -19.82 -11.25 1.02
N ASP A 276 -19.82 -12.24 0.15
CA ASP A 276 -20.43 -13.56 0.33
C ASP A 276 -19.37 -14.62 0.01
N ALA A 277 -18.99 -15.42 1.00
CA ALA A 277 -18.00 -16.48 0.87
C ALA A 277 -18.63 -17.81 1.22
N LYS A 278 -18.74 -18.70 0.24
CA LYS A 278 -19.32 -20.04 0.37
C LYS A 278 -18.23 -21.08 0.28
N PHE A 279 -18.26 -22.07 1.17
CA PHE A 279 -17.34 -23.18 1.18
C PHE A 279 -18.08 -24.51 1.23
N PHE A 280 -17.60 -25.47 0.45
CA PHE A 280 -18.20 -26.78 0.29
C PHE A 280 -17.15 -27.86 0.51
N ASP A 281 -17.38 -28.74 1.47
CA ASP A 281 -16.60 -29.97 1.66
C ASP A 281 -17.01 -30.98 0.58
N VAL A 282 -16.05 -31.39 -0.25
CA VAL A 282 -16.24 -32.32 -1.37
C VAL A 282 -15.49 -33.64 -1.12
N SER A 283 -15.03 -33.88 0.11
CA SER A 283 -14.21 -35.05 0.47
C SER A 283 -14.92 -36.39 0.19
N ASN A 284 -16.26 -36.40 0.27
CA ASN A 284 -17.09 -37.57 -0.02
C ASN A 284 -17.61 -37.62 -1.48
N GLY A 285 -17.08 -36.78 -2.37
CA GLY A 285 -17.43 -36.72 -3.80
C GLY A 285 -18.69 -35.90 -4.14
N SER A 286 -19.49 -35.51 -3.15
CA SER A 286 -20.60 -34.56 -3.29
C SER A 286 -20.33 -33.31 -2.46
N PRO A 287 -20.60 -32.09 -2.98
CA PRO A 287 -20.35 -30.85 -2.25
C PRO A 287 -21.37 -30.69 -1.11
N VAL A 288 -20.86 -30.58 0.13
CA VAL A 288 -21.63 -30.33 1.34
C VAL A 288 -21.25 -28.96 1.88
N ASN A 289 -22.22 -28.05 2.04
CA ASN A 289 -21.97 -26.71 2.59
C ASN A 289 -21.32 -26.79 3.98
N ASP A 290 -20.21 -26.09 4.19
CA ASP A 290 -19.52 -25.99 5.48
C ASP A 290 -19.92 -24.68 6.18
N PRO A 291 -20.89 -24.70 7.12
CA PRO A 291 -21.39 -23.50 7.79
C PRO A 291 -20.36 -22.84 8.72
N ASN A 292 -19.28 -23.55 9.08
CA ASN A 292 -18.22 -22.99 9.93
C ASN A 292 -17.17 -22.21 9.13
N LYS A 293 -17.16 -22.36 7.79
CA LYS A 293 -16.24 -21.65 6.89
C LYS A 293 -16.96 -20.65 5.98
N THR A 294 -18.23 -20.91 5.69
CA THR A 294 -19.10 -20.00 4.92
C THR A 294 -19.51 -18.79 5.74
N ASN A 295 -19.58 -17.60 5.11
CA ASN A 295 -19.99 -16.37 5.77
C ASN A 295 -20.49 -15.31 4.77
N HIS A 296 -21.41 -14.44 5.23
CA HIS A 296 -21.92 -13.30 4.47
C HIS A 296 -21.79 -12.04 5.33
N PHE A 297 -20.98 -11.09 4.88
CA PHE A 297 -20.58 -9.92 5.66
C PHE A 297 -20.94 -8.60 4.95
N PHE A 298 -21.79 -7.82 5.61
CA PHE A 298 -22.17 -6.48 5.18
C PHE A 298 -21.41 -5.42 5.96
N TYR A 299 -20.97 -4.39 5.25
CA TYR A 299 -20.30 -3.23 5.82
C TYR A 299 -20.89 -1.93 5.26
N LYS A 300 -21.22 -0.97 6.12
CA LYS A 300 -21.64 0.37 5.73
C LYS A 300 -20.88 1.41 6.53
N GLU A 301 -20.34 2.41 5.84
CA GLU A 301 -19.62 3.53 6.43
C GLU A 301 -20.11 4.86 5.85
N ASN A 302 -20.35 5.83 6.73
CA ASN A 302 -20.60 7.23 6.36
C ASN A 302 -19.61 8.12 7.10
N ASN A 303 -18.72 8.80 6.37
CA ASN A 303 -17.73 9.70 6.94
C ASN A 303 -18.01 11.15 6.51
N ASN A 304 -18.23 12.01 7.51
CA ASN A 304 -18.49 13.44 7.32
C ASN A 304 -17.33 14.23 7.92
N ALA A 305 -16.67 15.05 7.11
CA ALA A 305 -15.50 15.80 7.53
C ALA A 305 -15.59 17.28 7.13
N ALA A 306 -15.10 18.15 8.00
CA ALA A 306 -14.92 19.57 7.72
C ALA A 306 -13.59 20.05 8.30
N TYR A 307 -12.94 21.00 7.63
CA TYR A 307 -11.67 21.54 8.07
C TYR A 307 -11.55 23.05 7.86
N LEU A 308 -10.64 23.63 8.64
CA LEU A 308 -10.16 25.00 8.50
C LEU A 308 -8.64 25.02 8.62
N ASN A 309 -7.96 25.72 7.72
CA ASN A 309 -6.54 26.03 7.81
C ASN A 309 -6.31 27.54 7.70
N PHE A 310 -5.38 28.02 8.50
CA PHE A 310 -4.83 29.36 8.42
C PHE A 310 -3.32 29.25 8.21
N SER A 311 -2.80 29.92 7.18
CA SER A 311 -1.36 30.02 6.95
C SER A 311 -0.95 31.48 6.79
N LYS A 312 0.22 31.84 7.32
CA LYS A 312 0.77 33.18 7.19
C LYS A 312 2.30 33.14 7.07
N THR A 313 2.79 33.83 6.06
CA THR A 313 4.22 34.04 5.84
C THR A 313 4.65 35.40 6.38
N PHE A 314 5.51 35.39 7.38
CA PHE A 314 6.22 36.56 7.88
C PHE A 314 7.64 36.60 7.26
N LYS A 315 8.36 37.69 7.51
CA LYS A 315 9.72 37.88 6.94
C LYS A 315 10.70 36.76 7.36
N LYS A 316 10.65 36.37 8.64
CA LYS A 316 11.57 35.37 9.22
C LYS A 316 10.94 34.00 9.48
N PHE A 317 9.62 33.88 9.45
CA PHE A 317 8.97 32.62 9.76
C PHE A 317 7.65 32.43 9.01
N ASP A 318 7.29 31.17 8.82
CA ASP A 318 6.02 30.74 8.25
C ASP A 318 5.25 29.97 9.33
N LEU A 319 3.97 30.28 9.48
CA LEU A 319 3.08 29.60 10.42
C LEU A 319 1.89 29.03 9.66
N THR A 320 1.56 27.76 9.91
CA THR A 320 0.32 27.13 9.45
C THR A 320 -0.36 26.43 10.60
N LEU A 321 -1.64 26.70 10.80
CA LEU A 321 -2.50 26.09 11.81
C LEU A 321 -3.70 25.46 11.10
N GLY A 322 -4.08 24.25 11.49
CA GLY A 322 -5.18 23.51 10.90
C GLY A 322 -5.98 22.75 11.94
N LEU A 323 -7.29 22.69 11.74
CA LEU A 323 -8.18 21.85 12.52
C LEU A 323 -9.17 21.16 11.57
N ARG A 324 -9.32 19.85 11.74
CA ARG A 324 -10.33 19.05 11.05
C ARG A 324 -11.15 18.26 12.05
N GLY A 325 -12.45 18.21 11.85
CA GLY A 325 -13.36 17.33 12.57
C GLY A 325 -13.91 16.27 11.62
N GLU A 326 -13.94 15.02 12.07
CA GLU A 326 -14.53 13.91 11.31
C GLU A 326 -15.52 13.14 12.18
N GLN A 327 -16.68 12.86 11.60
CA GLN A 327 -17.76 12.08 12.18
C GLN A 327 -17.95 10.85 11.30
N THR A 328 -17.55 9.68 11.80
CA THR A 328 -17.61 8.42 11.07
C THR A 328 -18.68 7.53 11.70
N ASN A 329 -19.65 7.08 10.90
CA ASN A 329 -20.66 6.10 11.31
C ASN A 329 -20.31 4.77 10.64
N ILE A 330 -20.15 3.70 11.42
CA ILE A 330 -19.77 2.38 10.91
C ILE A 330 -20.74 1.35 11.45
N LYS A 331 -21.34 0.58 10.54
CA LYS A 331 -22.18 -0.57 10.88
C LYS A 331 -21.70 -1.80 10.13
N THR A 332 -21.52 -2.90 10.85
CA THR A 332 -21.18 -4.20 10.28
C THR A 332 -22.24 -5.22 10.66
N HIS A 333 -22.47 -6.18 9.78
CA HIS A 333 -23.40 -7.27 10.01
C HIS A 333 -22.86 -8.55 9.38
N GLN A 334 -22.54 -9.51 10.24
CA GLN A 334 -22.22 -10.87 9.84
C GLN A 334 -23.50 -11.71 9.95
N VAL A 335 -23.98 -12.22 8.82
CA VAL A 335 -25.23 -13.00 8.75
C VAL A 335 -25.11 -14.28 9.58
N ASN A 336 -23.99 -14.99 9.42
CA ASN A 336 -23.72 -16.20 10.19
C ASN A 336 -23.47 -15.82 11.66
N GLY A 337 -24.41 -16.18 12.53
CA GLY A 337 -24.39 -15.84 13.96
C GLY A 337 -25.07 -14.52 14.32
N ASP A 338 -25.66 -13.80 13.36
CA ASP A 338 -26.31 -12.49 13.53
C ASP A 338 -25.49 -11.48 14.36
N ILE A 339 -24.20 -11.38 14.04
CA ILE A 339 -23.27 -10.53 14.80
C ILE A 339 -23.25 -9.13 14.18
N ARG A 340 -23.56 -8.11 14.98
CA ARG A 340 -23.60 -6.71 14.54
C ARG A 340 -22.69 -5.86 15.41
N TYR A 341 -21.86 -5.04 14.77
CA TYR A 341 -21.05 -4.04 15.48
C TYR A 341 -21.39 -2.62 15.00
N ASP A 342 -21.48 -1.71 15.96
CA ASP A 342 -21.45 -0.27 15.73
C ASP A 342 -20.12 0.27 16.29
N SER A 343 -19.30 0.84 15.41
CA SER A 343 -17.99 1.41 15.76
C SER A 343 -17.91 2.88 15.36
N SER A 344 -19.04 3.60 15.50
CA SER A 344 -19.13 5.01 15.16
C SER A 344 -18.33 5.89 16.13
N TYR A 345 -17.69 6.95 15.61
CA TYR A 345 -16.89 7.87 16.41
C TYR A 345 -16.87 9.28 15.82
N PHE A 346 -16.52 10.24 16.69
CA PHE A 346 -16.15 11.60 16.30
C PHE A 346 -14.73 11.90 16.78
N GLN A 347 -13.91 12.50 15.93
CA GLN A 347 -12.52 12.84 16.25
C GLN A 347 -12.12 14.21 15.70
N LEU A 348 -11.20 14.86 16.41
CA LEU A 348 -10.55 16.09 16.00
C LEU A 348 -9.09 15.84 15.64
N PHE A 349 -8.65 16.44 14.54
CA PHE A 349 -7.31 16.32 13.97
C PHE A 349 -6.67 17.72 13.85
N PRO A 350 -6.11 18.24 14.95
CA PRO A 350 -5.33 19.47 14.91
C PRO A 350 -3.98 19.25 14.22
N SER A 351 -3.47 20.30 13.58
CA SER A 351 -2.13 20.33 13.00
C SER A 351 -1.53 21.74 13.13
N ALA A 352 -0.23 21.81 13.39
CA ALA A 352 0.51 23.05 13.44
C ALA A 352 1.91 22.87 12.84
N PHE A 353 2.32 23.86 12.06
CA PHE A 353 3.61 23.92 11.37
C PHE A 353 4.22 25.28 11.55
N PHE A 354 5.46 25.31 11.99
CA PHE A 354 6.23 26.53 12.16
C PHE A 354 7.60 26.36 11.50
N ASN A 355 7.92 27.22 10.54
CA ASN A 355 9.25 27.25 9.92
C ASN A 355 9.92 28.58 10.22
N TYR A 356 11.14 28.56 10.73
CA TYR A 356 11.97 29.72 11.00
C TYR A 356 13.18 29.75 10.06
N LYS A 357 13.30 30.83 9.28
CA LYS A 357 14.42 31.08 8.37
C LYS A 357 15.58 31.66 9.16
N LEU A 358 16.53 30.81 9.53
CA LEU A 358 17.77 31.21 10.21
C LEU A 358 18.65 32.06 9.27
N LYS A 359 18.75 31.63 8.01
CA LYS A 359 19.42 32.30 6.88
C LYS A 359 18.68 31.94 5.58
N GLU A 360 19.11 32.50 4.45
CA GLU A 360 18.48 32.21 3.13
C GLU A 360 18.48 30.71 2.79
N ASP A 361 19.52 29.98 3.17
CA ASP A 361 19.69 28.55 2.93
C ASP A 361 19.58 27.69 4.20
N HIS A 362 19.11 28.25 5.32
CA HIS A 362 18.92 27.51 6.57
C HIS A 362 17.51 27.72 7.13
N THR A 363 16.74 26.64 7.24
CA THR A 363 15.39 26.65 7.82
C THR A 363 15.26 25.63 8.92
N LEU A 364 14.77 26.05 10.08
CA LEU A 364 14.35 25.19 11.18
C LEU A 364 12.83 25.04 11.13
N GLY A 365 12.32 23.81 11.10
CA GLY A 365 10.89 23.53 11.10
C GLY A 365 10.47 22.76 12.34
N VAL A 366 9.34 23.10 12.92
CA VAL A 366 8.67 22.34 13.99
C VAL A 366 7.27 22.01 13.53
N SER A 367 6.85 20.76 13.69
CA SER A 367 5.48 20.37 13.41
C SER A 367 4.90 19.42 14.45
N VAL A 368 3.59 19.56 14.65
CA VAL A 368 2.78 18.63 15.43
C VAL A 368 1.50 18.34 14.67
N SER A 369 1.12 17.07 14.61
CA SER A 369 -0.16 16.68 14.01
C SER A 369 -0.75 15.46 14.69
N ARG A 370 -2.08 15.36 14.64
CA ARG A 370 -2.81 14.16 14.99
C ARG A 370 -3.43 13.55 13.73
N ARG A 371 -3.28 12.24 13.56
CA ARG A 371 -3.75 11.46 12.40
C ARG A 371 -4.51 10.21 12.81
N ILE A 372 -5.21 9.62 11.86
CA ILE A 372 -5.94 8.36 11.98
C ILE A 372 -5.46 7.41 10.89
N ASP A 373 -5.27 6.13 11.18
CA ASP A 373 -5.22 5.09 10.14
C ASP A 373 -6.46 4.19 10.31
N ARG A 374 -7.32 4.18 9.30
CA ARG A 374 -8.51 3.32 9.28
C ARG A 374 -8.15 1.95 8.72
N PRO A 375 -8.73 0.86 9.25
CA PRO A 375 -8.65 -0.45 8.63
C PRO A 375 -9.02 -0.41 7.14
N GLY A 376 -8.28 -1.15 6.32
CA GLY A 376 -8.74 -1.49 4.97
C GLY A 376 -10.01 -2.34 5.05
N TYR A 377 -10.89 -2.26 4.04
CA TYR A 377 -12.18 -2.96 4.10
C TYR A 377 -12.00 -4.49 4.19
N GLY A 378 -10.99 -5.03 3.50
CA GLY A 378 -10.64 -6.45 3.63
C GLY A 378 -10.10 -6.86 5.01
N GLN A 379 -9.51 -5.94 5.78
CA GLN A 379 -9.06 -6.23 7.15
C GLN A 379 -10.22 -6.36 8.14
N LEU A 380 -11.40 -5.83 7.79
CA LEU A 380 -12.62 -5.97 8.58
C LEU A 380 -13.44 -7.20 8.21
N ASN A 381 -13.19 -7.77 7.03
CA ASN A 381 -13.94 -8.89 6.51
C ASN A 381 -13.58 -10.20 7.24
N PRO A 382 -14.48 -10.81 8.03
CA PRO A 382 -14.21 -12.02 8.84
C PRO A 382 -14.16 -13.32 8.03
N PHE A 383 -13.82 -13.24 6.75
CA PHE A 383 -13.77 -14.40 5.87
C PHE A 383 -12.51 -15.22 6.11
N LEU A 384 -12.70 -16.52 6.28
CA LEU A 384 -11.59 -17.46 6.40
C LEU A 384 -10.99 -17.73 5.02
N PHE A 385 -9.84 -17.13 4.75
CA PHE A 385 -9.00 -17.52 3.63
C PHE A 385 -8.11 -18.69 4.06
N LEU A 386 -8.35 -19.88 3.50
CA LEU A 386 -7.51 -21.04 3.76
C LEU A 386 -6.20 -20.93 2.98
N ILE A 387 -5.09 -20.96 3.71
CA ILE A 387 -3.74 -21.10 3.12
C ILE A 387 -3.40 -22.59 3.04
N ASP A 388 -3.62 -23.32 4.15
CA ASP A 388 -3.57 -24.77 4.24
C ASP A 388 -4.41 -25.25 5.44
N VAL A 389 -4.48 -26.57 5.67
CA VAL A 389 -5.31 -27.19 6.72
C VAL A 389 -4.98 -26.74 8.15
N THR A 390 -3.78 -26.20 8.40
CA THR A 390 -3.38 -25.69 9.72
C THR A 390 -3.05 -24.19 9.72
N THR A 391 -3.38 -23.46 8.65
CA THR A 391 -3.11 -22.02 8.51
C THR A 391 -4.26 -21.29 7.83
N TYR A 392 -4.84 -20.35 8.57
CA TYR A 392 -5.94 -19.50 8.11
C TYR A 392 -5.49 -18.04 8.05
N ALA A 393 -6.13 -17.24 7.21
CA ALA A 393 -6.10 -15.79 7.30
C ALA A 393 -7.53 -15.25 7.38
N THR A 394 -7.77 -14.25 8.21
CA THR A 394 -9.09 -13.64 8.37
C THR A 394 -8.96 -12.17 8.75
N GLY A 395 -9.99 -11.37 8.45
CA GLY A 395 -10.15 -10.04 9.01
C GLY A 395 -10.77 -10.08 10.41
N SER A 396 -10.84 -8.90 11.03
CA SER A 396 -11.44 -8.66 12.33
C SER A 396 -12.50 -7.57 12.22
N PRO A 397 -13.80 -7.90 12.31
CA PRO A 397 -14.90 -6.92 12.23
C PRO A 397 -14.83 -5.84 13.31
N GLY A 398 -14.20 -6.15 14.45
CA GLY A 398 -14.01 -5.24 15.58
C GLY A 398 -12.70 -4.44 15.54
N LEU A 399 -11.94 -4.48 14.43
CA LEU A 399 -10.68 -3.75 14.33
C LEU A 399 -10.91 -2.24 14.40
N LEU A 400 -10.27 -1.60 15.36
CA LEU A 400 -10.37 -0.18 15.62
C LEU A 400 -9.37 0.62 14.76
N PRO A 401 -9.69 1.88 14.42
CA PRO A 401 -8.71 2.78 13.83
C PRO A 401 -7.55 3.05 14.79
N GLN A 402 -6.34 3.21 14.23
CA GLN A 402 -5.16 3.66 14.95
C GLN A 402 -5.14 5.19 15.00
N MET A 403 -4.80 5.76 16.15
CA MET A 403 -4.69 7.21 16.33
C MET A 403 -3.26 7.59 16.66
N THR A 404 -2.65 8.47 15.87
CA THR A 404 -1.23 8.81 15.99
C THR A 404 -1.05 10.30 16.27
N TRP A 405 -0.25 10.64 17.28
CA TRP A 405 0.33 11.97 17.44
C TRP A 405 1.76 11.94 16.93
N SER A 406 2.12 12.90 16.08
CA SER A 406 3.45 13.03 15.49
C SER A 406 4.03 14.40 15.82
N TYR A 407 5.28 14.41 16.27
CA TYR A 407 6.06 15.60 16.61
C TYR A 407 7.38 15.56 15.82
N GLU A 408 7.67 16.59 15.04
CA GLU A 408 8.89 16.63 14.22
C GLU A 408 9.65 17.95 14.41
N LEU A 409 10.96 17.83 14.50
CA LEU A 409 11.93 18.90 14.38
C LEU A 409 12.74 18.67 13.10
N SER A 410 12.60 19.56 12.13
CA SER A 410 13.34 19.51 10.87
C SER A 410 14.37 20.63 10.78
N TYR A 411 15.50 20.34 10.18
CA TYR A 411 16.53 21.30 9.83
C TYR A 411 16.92 21.10 8.37
N THR A 412 16.71 22.14 7.58
CA THR A 412 17.07 22.16 6.16
C THR A 412 18.24 23.11 5.97
N VAL A 413 19.34 22.60 5.40
CA VAL A 413 20.49 23.40 4.98
C VAL A 413 20.77 23.17 3.49
N LYS A 414 20.60 24.22 2.70
CA LYS A 414 20.58 24.15 1.22
C LYS A 414 19.56 23.12 0.75
N ASN A 415 20.04 21.99 0.23
CA ASN A 415 19.19 20.89 -0.24
C ASN A 415 19.18 19.68 0.70
N LEU A 416 19.92 19.74 1.82
CA LEU A 416 19.96 18.68 2.83
C LEU A 416 18.82 18.89 3.81
N ASN A 417 18.09 17.83 4.11
CA ASN A 417 17.03 17.84 5.13
C ASN A 417 17.33 16.78 6.19
N PHE A 418 17.25 17.20 7.46
CA PHE A 418 17.34 16.33 8.63
C PHE A 418 16.04 16.49 9.41
N THR A 419 15.38 15.41 9.77
CA THR A 419 14.14 15.44 10.54
C THR A 419 14.21 14.46 11.69
N LEU A 420 14.19 14.98 12.92
CA LEU A 420 14.02 14.19 14.13
C LEU A 420 12.52 14.11 14.44
N GLY A 421 12.00 12.89 14.53
CA GLY A 421 10.58 12.64 14.76
C GLY A 421 10.33 11.74 15.96
N TYR A 422 9.27 12.05 16.70
CA TYR A 422 8.65 11.16 17.68
C TYR A 422 7.18 10.99 17.31
N SER A 423 6.67 9.76 17.36
CA SER A 423 5.23 9.52 17.28
C SER A 423 4.76 8.48 18.28
N HIS A 424 3.55 8.70 18.78
CA HIS A 424 2.85 7.78 19.67
C HIS A 424 1.52 7.40 19.03
N SER A 425 1.31 6.10 18.86
CA SER A 425 0.07 5.56 18.29
C SER A 425 -0.70 4.75 19.32
N LYS A 426 -1.98 5.05 19.49
CA LYS A 426 -2.95 4.26 20.26
C LYS A 426 -3.69 3.29 19.34
N ASN A 427 -4.03 2.11 19.85
CA ASN A 427 -4.70 1.04 19.10
C ASN A 427 -3.88 0.63 17.86
N SER A 428 -2.58 0.43 18.05
CA SER A 428 -1.62 0.20 16.97
C SER A 428 -2.03 -1.02 16.13
N GLN A 429 -2.38 -0.79 14.86
CA GLN A 429 -2.84 -1.86 13.98
C GLN A 429 -1.64 -2.70 13.51
N ASN A 430 -1.70 -4.00 13.78
CA ASN A 430 -0.66 -4.95 13.41
C ASN A 430 -1.29 -6.21 12.81
N ILE A 431 -0.53 -6.94 12.02
CA ILE A 431 -0.89 -8.30 11.62
C ILE A 431 -0.25 -9.28 12.59
N ALA A 432 -1.08 -10.00 13.35
CA ALA A 432 -0.64 -11.10 14.18
C ALA A 432 -0.68 -12.41 13.38
N ILE A 433 0.27 -13.30 13.65
CA ILE A 433 0.24 -14.70 13.24
C ILE A 433 0.33 -15.47 14.54
N ALA A 434 -0.76 -16.06 15.01
CA ALA A 434 -0.84 -16.65 16.35
C ALA A 434 -1.60 -17.98 16.30
N LYS A 435 -1.64 -18.70 17.43
CA LYS A 435 -2.51 -19.89 17.55
C LYS A 435 -3.97 -19.47 17.40
N PHE A 436 -4.75 -20.28 16.69
CA PHE A 436 -6.15 -20.00 16.44
C PHE A 436 -6.96 -19.80 17.74
N ARG A 437 -6.69 -20.63 18.74
CA ARG A 437 -7.37 -20.56 20.05
C ARG A 437 -7.06 -19.30 20.86
N ASP A 438 -5.91 -18.66 20.64
CA ASP A 438 -5.58 -17.39 21.31
C ASP A 438 -6.38 -16.21 20.76
N VAL A 439 -6.88 -16.36 19.52
CA VAL A 439 -7.70 -15.37 18.83
C VAL A 439 -9.19 -15.69 18.98
N PHE A 440 -9.55 -16.97 18.88
CA PHE A 440 -10.92 -17.48 18.93
C PHE A 440 -11.07 -18.54 20.03
N PRO A 441 -10.99 -18.18 21.32
CA PRO A 441 -10.97 -19.15 22.43
C PRO A 441 -12.26 -19.98 22.54
N ASN A 442 -13.36 -19.48 21.98
CA ASN A 442 -14.68 -20.10 22.04
C ASN A 442 -14.99 -21.00 20.83
N ILE A 443 -14.09 -21.06 19.83
CA ILE A 443 -14.26 -21.90 18.65
C ILE A 443 -13.37 -23.13 18.81
N PRO A 444 -13.94 -24.35 18.81
CA PRO A 444 -13.14 -25.57 18.85
C PRO A 444 -12.18 -25.63 17.66
N ALA A 445 -10.89 -25.80 17.94
CA ALA A 445 -9.85 -26.01 16.95
C ALA A 445 -8.74 -26.89 17.54
N GLU A 446 -8.01 -27.59 16.68
CA GLU A 446 -6.81 -28.30 17.10
C GLU A 446 -5.75 -27.30 17.61
N ASP A 447 -4.93 -27.74 18.57
CA ASP A 447 -3.96 -26.86 19.25
C ASP A 447 -2.87 -26.30 18.32
N ASN A 448 -2.60 -26.97 17.19
CA ASN A 448 -1.51 -26.63 16.26
C ASN A 448 -2.01 -25.89 15.00
N VAL A 449 -3.17 -25.23 15.09
CA VAL A 449 -3.70 -24.38 14.02
C VAL A 449 -3.28 -22.94 14.26
N THR A 450 -2.79 -22.27 13.21
CA THR A 450 -2.45 -20.85 13.25
C THR A 450 -3.40 -20.00 12.43
N VAL A 451 -3.52 -18.74 12.82
CA VAL A 451 -4.31 -17.73 12.10
C VAL A 451 -3.51 -16.44 11.94
N GLN A 452 -3.54 -15.92 10.72
CA GLN A 452 -3.12 -14.56 10.41
C GLN A 452 -4.33 -13.63 10.53
N ILE A 453 -4.27 -12.65 11.43
CA ILE A 453 -5.39 -11.74 11.70
C ILE A 453 -4.90 -10.33 12.03
N PRO A 454 -5.55 -9.27 11.54
CA PRO A 454 -5.27 -7.92 12.00
C PRO A 454 -5.76 -7.74 13.45
N VAL A 455 -4.93 -7.12 14.29
CA VAL A 455 -5.20 -6.85 15.71
C VAL A 455 -4.85 -5.41 16.07
N ASN A 456 -5.50 -4.87 17.10
CA ASN A 456 -5.08 -3.64 17.75
C ASN A 456 -4.19 -3.97 18.96
N LEU A 457 -2.91 -3.65 18.87
CA LEU A 457 -2.05 -3.57 20.05
C LEU A 457 -2.37 -2.29 20.84
N ALA A 458 -2.05 -2.27 22.13
CA ALA A 458 -2.38 -1.14 23.00
C ALA A 458 -1.74 0.18 22.50
N SER A 459 -0.44 0.14 22.19
CA SER A 459 0.26 1.29 21.62
C SER A 459 1.52 0.92 20.84
N SER A 460 2.01 1.88 20.06
CA SER A 460 3.37 1.83 19.53
C SER A 460 4.03 3.21 19.59
N ASP A 461 5.30 3.22 19.98
CA ASP A 461 6.15 4.40 20.00
C ASP A 461 7.20 4.29 18.90
N TYR A 462 7.43 5.40 18.19
CA TYR A 462 8.46 5.52 17.16
C TYR A 462 9.31 6.75 17.44
N PHE A 463 10.63 6.58 17.44
CA PHE A 463 11.59 7.67 17.49
C PHE A 463 12.56 7.51 16.32
N GLY A 464 12.73 8.52 15.48
CA GLY A 464 13.55 8.37 14.28
C GLY A 464 14.22 9.64 13.80
N LEU A 465 15.36 9.47 13.16
CA LEU A 465 16.09 10.48 12.41
C LEU A 465 15.99 10.14 10.93
N SER A 466 15.36 11.03 10.16
CA SER A 466 15.29 10.96 8.71
C SER A 466 16.27 11.95 8.07
N ILE A 467 17.03 11.50 7.09
CA ILE A 467 18.04 12.29 6.38
C ILE A 467 17.75 12.18 4.89
N SER A 468 17.59 13.30 4.21
CA SER A 468 17.53 13.38 2.75
C SER A 468 18.67 14.25 2.23
N SER A 469 19.51 13.68 1.37
CA SER A 469 20.74 14.28 0.88
C SER A 469 20.88 14.09 -0.63
N PRO A 470 20.26 14.98 -1.44
CA PRO A 470 20.54 15.08 -2.87
C PRO A 470 21.87 15.81 -3.09
N LEU A 471 22.85 15.09 -3.63
CA LEU A 471 24.20 15.57 -3.88
C LEU A 471 24.51 15.55 -5.38
N ARG A 472 25.08 16.64 -5.88
CA ARG A 472 25.69 16.70 -7.21
C ARG A 472 27.20 16.59 -7.04
N ILE A 473 27.73 15.38 -7.18
CA ILE A 473 29.17 15.14 -7.01
C ILE A 473 29.95 15.80 -8.15
N THR A 474 29.50 15.62 -9.39
CA THR A 474 30.04 16.30 -10.57
C THR A 474 28.92 16.63 -11.58
N LYS A 475 29.25 17.25 -12.71
CA LYS A 475 28.25 17.50 -13.77
C LYS A 475 27.65 16.22 -14.37
N TRP A 476 28.37 15.09 -14.29
CA TRP A 476 27.97 13.81 -14.86
C TRP A 476 27.51 12.81 -13.79
N TRP A 477 27.60 13.10 -12.50
CA TRP A 477 27.20 12.21 -11.41
C TRP A 477 26.34 12.94 -10.38
N ASN A 478 25.09 12.49 -10.28
CA ASN A 478 24.15 12.90 -9.23
C ASN A 478 23.84 11.71 -8.32
N MET A 479 23.64 11.99 -7.04
CA MET A 479 23.33 11.01 -6.01
C MET A 479 22.16 11.51 -5.17
N ILE A 480 21.21 10.64 -4.86
CA ILE A 480 20.11 10.92 -3.91
C ILE A 480 20.20 9.89 -2.81
N ASN A 481 20.51 10.35 -1.60
CA ASN A 481 20.62 9.50 -0.41
C ASN A 481 19.45 9.78 0.52
N ASN A 482 18.79 8.72 0.98
CA ASN A 482 17.81 8.79 2.04
C ASN A 482 18.19 7.77 3.12
N ALA A 483 18.17 8.19 4.37
CA ALA A 483 18.42 7.31 5.51
C ALA A 483 17.42 7.62 6.62
N ASN A 484 16.70 6.60 7.09
CA ASN A 484 15.83 6.68 8.25
C ASN A 484 16.38 5.73 9.29
N ILE A 485 16.85 6.26 10.41
CA ILE A 485 17.37 5.47 11.54
C ILE A 485 16.37 5.66 12.67
N TYR A 486 15.82 4.57 13.19
CA TYR A 486 14.71 4.65 14.13
C TYR A 486 14.75 3.56 15.19
N TYR A 487 14.02 3.80 16.27
CA TYR A 487 13.66 2.82 17.28
C TYR A 487 12.14 2.75 17.32
N GLN A 488 11.60 1.55 17.11
CA GLN A 488 10.17 1.32 17.20
C GLN A 488 9.88 0.30 18.28
N LYS A 489 8.91 0.63 19.14
CA LYS A 489 8.48 -0.17 20.28
C LYS A 489 6.98 -0.42 20.21
N PHE A 490 6.57 -1.64 20.50
CA PHE A 490 5.18 -2.05 20.54
C PHE A 490 4.82 -2.51 21.95
N ASN A 491 3.63 -2.12 22.40
CA ASN A 491 3.05 -2.52 23.67
C ASN A 491 1.65 -3.10 23.45
N GLY A 492 1.34 -4.23 24.07
CA GLY A 492 0.03 -4.87 23.98
C GLY A 492 0.06 -6.32 24.45
N SER A 493 -0.96 -7.08 24.12
CA SER A 493 -1.04 -8.50 24.42
C SER A 493 -1.87 -9.23 23.38
N LEU A 494 -1.62 -10.53 23.22
CA LEU A 494 -2.46 -11.43 22.43
C LEU A 494 -2.43 -12.82 23.08
N GLY A 495 -3.62 -13.38 23.34
CA GLY A 495 -3.74 -14.54 24.22
C GLY A 495 -3.09 -14.26 25.57
N MET A 496 -2.26 -15.20 26.03
CA MET A 496 -1.47 -15.05 27.26
C MET A 496 -0.20 -14.20 27.10
N THR A 497 0.26 -13.97 25.87
CA THR A 497 1.55 -13.33 25.62
C THR A 497 1.47 -11.82 25.76
N GLN A 498 2.32 -11.28 26.62
CA GLN A 498 2.53 -9.85 26.78
C GLN A 498 3.62 -9.34 25.84
N LEU A 499 3.37 -8.22 25.17
CA LEU A 499 4.29 -7.55 24.27
C LEU A 499 4.71 -6.21 24.87
N ASN A 500 6.02 -6.05 25.07
CA ASN A 500 6.67 -4.80 25.45
C ASN A 500 8.09 -4.82 24.88
N ARG A 501 8.18 -4.81 23.54
CA ARG A 501 9.44 -5.03 22.81
C ARG A 501 9.64 -3.94 21.78
N GLY A 502 10.90 -3.59 21.55
CA GLY A 502 11.30 -2.64 20.52
C GLY A 502 12.74 -2.86 20.09
N LYS A 503 13.06 -2.47 18.86
CA LYS A 503 14.37 -2.71 18.26
C LYS A 503 14.79 -1.47 17.43
N PRO A 504 16.08 -1.07 17.50
CA PRO A 504 16.60 -0.09 16.55
C PRO A 504 16.66 -0.71 15.15
N ALA A 505 16.42 0.13 14.16
CA ALA A 505 16.34 -0.23 12.77
C ALA A 505 16.80 0.93 11.88
N ALA A 506 17.15 0.63 10.64
CA ALA A 506 17.59 1.58 9.65
C ALA A 506 17.12 1.20 8.25
N ASP A 507 16.59 2.17 7.53
CA ASP A 507 16.27 2.11 6.12
C ASP A 507 17.15 3.09 5.36
N VAL A 508 18.04 2.58 4.52
CA VAL A 508 18.99 3.39 3.73
C VAL A 508 18.78 3.11 2.25
N ARG A 509 18.65 4.17 1.46
CA ARG A 509 18.56 4.10 0.00
C ARG A 509 19.51 5.11 -0.62
N THR A 510 20.31 4.66 -1.57
CA THR A 510 21.15 5.53 -2.39
C THR A 510 20.88 5.26 -3.86
N ASN A 511 20.56 6.31 -4.60
CA ASN A 511 20.35 6.25 -6.04
C ASN A 511 21.39 7.12 -6.72
N ASN A 512 22.18 6.52 -7.60
CA ASN A 512 23.23 7.19 -8.36
C ASN A 512 22.80 7.26 -9.82
N THR A 513 22.95 8.41 -10.44
CA THR A 513 22.70 8.62 -11.87
C THR A 513 23.95 9.19 -12.52
N PHE A 514 24.43 8.50 -13.54
CA PHE A 514 25.60 8.87 -14.33
C PHE A 514 25.15 9.33 -15.73
N THR A 515 25.25 10.61 -16.01
CA THR A 515 24.95 11.19 -17.34
C THR A 515 26.19 11.07 -18.22
N LEU A 516 26.19 10.13 -19.15
CA LEU A 516 27.30 9.84 -20.04
C LEU A 516 27.13 10.59 -21.37
N LYS A 517 28.19 10.68 -22.17
CA LYS A 517 28.16 11.35 -23.48
C LYS A 517 27.26 10.58 -24.47
N LYS A 518 26.84 11.26 -25.55
CA LYS A 518 26.10 10.66 -26.68
C LYS A 518 24.74 10.03 -26.28
N GLY A 519 24.04 10.64 -25.31
CA GLY A 519 22.68 10.23 -24.95
C GLY A 519 22.58 8.98 -24.08
N TRP A 520 23.69 8.57 -23.46
CA TRP A 520 23.74 7.45 -22.52
C TRP A 520 23.51 7.93 -21.08
N THR A 521 22.82 7.12 -20.28
CA THR A 521 22.71 7.32 -18.83
C THR A 521 22.81 5.97 -18.15
N ALA A 522 23.56 5.88 -17.07
CA ALA A 522 23.61 4.71 -16.20
C ALA A 522 23.08 5.05 -14.82
N GLU A 523 22.53 4.05 -14.14
CA GLU A 523 21.97 4.16 -12.81
C GLU A 523 22.49 3.03 -11.92
N LEU A 524 22.76 3.34 -10.65
CA LEU A 524 23.11 2.37 -9.62
C LEU A 524 22.30 2.68 -8.36
N ASN A 525 21.45 1.75 -7.96
CA ASN A 525 20.55 1.91 -6.83
C ASN A 525 20.86 0.84 -5.79
N ALA A 526 21.16 1.27 -4.56
CA ALA A 526 21.33 0.38 -3.43
C ALA A 526 20.30 0.68 -2.35
N SER A 527 19.77 -0.37 -1.74
CA SER A 527 18.86 -0.27 -0.61
C SER A 527 19.25 -1.27 0.48
N LEU A 528 19.14 -0.84 1.73
CA LEU A 528 19.32 -1.65 2.93
C LEU A 528 18.14 -1.35 3.86
N ASN A 529 17.50 -2.40 4.35
CA ASN A 529 16.65 -2.39 5.52
C ASN A 529 17.35 -3.27 6.57
N SER A 530 17.61 -2.77 7.77
CA SER A 530 18.35 -3.53 8.78
C SER A 530 17.48 -4.55 9.54
N GLY A 531 16.25 -4.80 9.10
CA GLY A 531 15.22 -5.45 9.90
C GLY A 531 14.70 -4.55 11.02
N GLY A 532 13.92 -5.11 11.94
CA GLY A 532 13.33 -4.36 13.04
C GLY A 532 12.26 -5.15 13.79
N GLN A 533 11.65 -4.50 14.79
CA GLN A 533 10.48 -5.02 15.48
C GLN A 533 9.21 -4.66 14.70
N TYR A 534 8.29 -5.59 14.54
CA TYR A 534 6.94 -5.36 14.04
C TYR A 534 5.95 -6.22 14.85
N GLY A 535 5.24 -5.61 15.81
CA GLY A 535 4.38 -6.36 16.72
C GLY A 535 5.15 -7.49 17.42
N PHE A 536 4.72 -8.75 17.25
CA PHE A 536 5.39 -9.95 17.80
C PHE A 536 6.51 -10.52 16.91
N MET A 537 6.74 -9.92 15.74
CA MET A 537 7.69 -10.36 14.74
C MET A 537 8.98 -9.52 14.79
N VAL A 538 10.13 -10.17 14.63
CA VAL A 538 11.43 -9.53 14.40
C VAL A 538 11.91 -9.92 13.01
N THR A 539 12.09 -8.93 12.14
CA THR A 539 12.57 -9.11 10.77
C THR A 539 14.10 -9.02 10.71
N ASP A 540 14.69 -9.78 9.78
CA ASP A 540 16.12 -9.78 9.51
C ASP A 540 16.52 -8.69 8.48
N PRO A 541 17.80 -8.28 8.45
CA PRO A 541 18.30 -7.36 7.45
C PRO A 541 18.12 -7.86 6.02
N GLN A 542 17.73 -6.95 5.13
CA GLN A 542 17.60 -7.18 3.70
C GLN A 542 18.31 -6.07 2.93
N TRP A 543 18.95 -6.42 1.83
CA TRP A 543 19.56 -5.43 0.95
C TRP A 543 19.45 -5.85 -0.51
N ALA A 544 19.58 -4.87 -1.39
CA ALA A 544 19.57 -5.08 -2.83
C ALA A 544 20.51 -4.08 -3.50
N LEU A 545 21.22 -4.53 -4.54
CA LEU A 545 21.91 -3.67 -5.48
C LEU A 545 21.31 -3.86 -6.87
N SER A 546 20.93 -2.78 -7.51
CA SER A 546 20.34 -2.77 -8.85
C SER A 546 21.12 -1.82 -9.74
N ALA A 547 21.27 -2.16 -11.02
CA ALA A 547 21.95 -1.31 -11.99
C ALA A 547 21.17 -1.26 -13.30
N GLY A 548 21.33 -0.16 -14.03
CA GLY A 548 20.70 -0.01 -15.33
C GLY A 548 21.46 0.94 -16.23
N VAL A 549 21.21 0.79 -17.53
CA VAL A 549 21.72 1.67 -18.57
C VAL A 549 20.58 2.00 -19.53
N GLN A 550 20.51 3.24 -19.96
CA GLN A 550 19.61 3.67 -21.02
C GLN A 550 20.35 4.45 -22.10
N LYS A 551 19.81 4.37 -23.30
CA LYS A 551 20.26 5.14 -24.46
C LYS A 551 19.09 5.86 -25.09
N ILE A 552 19.26 7.15 -25.33
CA ILE A 552 18.37 7.94 -26.16
C ILE A 552 18.75 7.69 -27.64
N ILE A 553 17.76 7.29 -28.43
CA ILE A 553 17.89 6.95 -29.85
C ILE A 553 16.81 7.68 -30.67
N LEU A 554 16.84 7.53 -32.00
CA LEU A 554 15.84 8.11 -32.92
C LEU A 554 15.65 9.63 -32.75
N LYS A 555 16.76 10.38 -32.65
CA LYS A 555 16.75 11.85 -32.44
C LYS A 555 15.87 12.26 -31.25
N SER A 556 16.06 11.59 -30.11
CA SER A 556 15.32 11.81 -28.86
C SER A 556 13.86 11.36 -28.84
N LYS A 557 13.40 10.67 -29.89
CA LYS A 557 12.07 10.04 -29.90
C LYS A 557 12.07 8.64 -29.30
N GLY A 558 13.20 7.95 -29.24
CA GLY A 558 13.31 6.61 -28.67
C GLY A 558 14.16 6.57 -27.41
N THR A 559 13.80 5.69 -26.48
CA THR A 559 14.67 5.29 -25.36
C THR A 559 14.70 3.77 -25.26
N LEU A 560 15.90 3.21 -25.28
CA LEU A 560 16.13 1.80 -24.94
C LEU A 560 16.75 1.74 -23.55
N ARG A 561 16.16 0.97 -22.64
CA ARG A 561 16.64 0.79 -21.26
C ARG A 561 16.85 -0.68 -20.99
N PHE A 562 18.01 -1.02 -20.44
CA PHE A 562 18.31 -2.32 -19.86
C PHE A 562 18.60 -2.14 -18.38
N ASN A 563 18.02 -2.95 -17.50
CA ASN A 563 18.33 -2.92 -16.08
C ASN A 563 18.25 -4.32 -15.45
N ILE A 564 19.00 -4.51 -14.37
CA ILE A 564 18.92 -5.71 -13.53
C ILE A 564 18.63 -5.23 -12.11
N SER A 565 17.48 -5.64 -11.60
CA SER A 565 17.11 -5.45 -10.19
C SER A 565 17.73 -6.56 -9.34
N ASP A 566 18.12 -6.23 -8.10
CA ASP A 566 18.69 -7.15 -7.10
C ASP A 566 19.69 -8.14 -7.71
N ILE A 567 20.79 -7.62 -8.26
CA ILE A 567 21.81 -8.35 -9.03
C ILE A 567 22.31 -9.60 -8.28
N PHE A 568 22.40 -9.51 -6.95
CA PHE A 568 22.88 -10.58 -6.08
C PHE A 568 21.78 -11.49 -5.52
N TRP A 569 20.51 -11.21 -5.81
CA TRP A 569 19.35 -11.96 -5.31
C TRP A 569 19.30 -12.06 -3.78
N THR A 570 19.53 -10.94 -3.09
CA THR A 570 19.68 -10.89 -1.62
C THR A 570 18.46 -10.33 -0.90
N ASN A 571 17.50 -9.76 -1.63
CA ASN A 571 16.31 -9.15 -1.04
C ASN A 571 15.23 -10.18 -0.67
N LEU A 572 15.60 -11.14 0.18
CA LEU A 572 14.77 -12.30 0.54
C LEU A 572 14.32 -12.18 2.00
N PRO A 573 13.01 -12.03 2.26
CA PRO A 573 12.53 -11.71 3.61
C PRO A 573 12.63 -12.92 4.53
N LYS A 574 13.05 -12.66 5.77
CA LYS A 574 13.13 -13.62 6.87
C LYS A 574 12.68 -12.95 8.16
N ALA A 575 12.00 -13.69 9.01
CA ALA A 575 11.63 -13.20 10.33
C ALA A 575 11.43 -14.33 11.34
N VAL A 576 11.41 -13.93 12.60
CA VAL A 576 11.03 -14.78 13.74
C VAL A 576 9.86 -14.13 14.45
N ILE A 577 8.84 -14.93 14.72
CA ILE A 577 7.66 -14.57 15.49
C ILE A 577 7.74 -15.30 16.82
N THR A 578 7.50 -14.60 17.93
CA THR A 578 7.65 -15.18 19.26
C THR A 578 6.48 -14.81 20.16
N TYR A 579 5.73 -15.84 20.53
CA TYR A 579 4.75 -15.87 21.61
C TYR A 579 5.23 -16.84 22.70
N ASP A 580 4.59 -16.82 23.86
CA ASP A 580 4.94 -17.70 24.99
C ASP A 580 4.61 -19.17 24.69
N ASN A 581 3.56 -19.41 23.90
CA ASN A 581 3.05 -20.73 23.55
C ASN A 581 3.31 -21.12 22.07
N TYR A 582 4.00 -20.27 21.30
CA TYR A 582 4.18 -20.44 19.85
C TYR A 582 5.38 -19.65 19.32
N ILE A 583 6.25 -20.31 18.58
CA ILE A 583 7.39 -19.69 17.90
C ILE A 583 7.35 -20.11 16.44
N GLU A 584 7.43 -19.14 15.52
CA GLU A 584 7.54 -19.39 14.09
C GLU A 584 8.78 -18.70 13.52
N LYS A 585 9.58 -19.45 12.77
CA LYS A 585 10.63 -18.89 11.91
C LYS A 585 10.20 -19.08 10.48
N TRP A 586 10.33 -18.03 9.68
CA TRP A 586 10.00 -18.12 8.26
C TRP A 586 11.01 -17.39 7.40
N HIS A 587 11.17 -17.89 6.19
CA HIS A 587 11.85 -17.16 5.12
C HIS A 587 11.17 -17.43 3.79
N ALA A 588 11.16 -16.43 2.91
CA ALA A 588 10.59 -16.56 1.59
C ALA A 588 11.63 -16.28 0.49
N VAL A 589 11.76 -17.21 -0.45
CA VAL A 589 12.47 -17.00 -1.70
C VAL A 589 11.49 -16.40 -2.70
N ARG A 590 11.77 -15.17 -3.12
CA ARG A 590 10.97 -14.42 -4.10
C ARG A 590 11.82 -14.06 -5.30
N GLU A 591 11.16 -13.79 -6.40
CA GLU A 591 11.83 -13.38 -7.63
C GLU A 591 12.17 -11.89 -7.62
N THR A 592 13.20 -11.50 -6.87
CA THR A 592 13.66 -10.11 -6.77
C THR A 592 14.72 -9.77 -7.82
N ARG A 593 15.48 -10.77 -8.29
CA ARG A 593 16.43 -10.61 -9.39
C ARG A 593 15.76 -10.70 -10.75
N VAL A 594 15.67 -9.58 -11.46
CA VAL A 594 15.00 -9.50 -12.77
C VAL A 594 15.80 -8.61 -13.72
N ALA A 595 16.14 -9.14 -14.89
CA ALA A 595 16.70 -8.38 -16.00
C ALA A 595 15.57 -7.89 -16.91
N ASN A 596 15.49 -6.59 -17.17
CA ASN A 596 14.42 -5.97 -17.95
C ASN A 596 15.01 -5.19 -19.12
N LEU A 597 14.43 -5.39 -20.30
CA LEU A 597 14.65 -4.59 -21.50
C LEU A 597 13.36 -3.84 -21.82
N THR A 598 13.43 -2.51 -21.95
CA THR A 598 12.27 -1.66 -22.24
C THR A 598 12.59 -0.71 -23.37
N PHE A 599 11.68 -0.64 -24.34
CA PHE A 599 11.70 0.35 -25.40
C PHE A 599 10.52 1.32 -25.22
N THR A 600 10.80 2.61 -25.27
CA THR A 600 9.79 3.67 -25.27
C THR A 600 9.96 4.54 -26.50
N TYR A 601 8.90 4.67 -27.29
CA TYR A 601 8.80 5.60 -28.41
C TYR A 601 7.88 6.76 -28.05
N ARG A 602 8.34 7.98 -28.29
CA ARG A 602 7.62 9.24 -28.04
C ARG A 602 7.21 9.84 -29.37
N PHE A 603 5.93 10.14 -29.52
CA PHE A 603 5.37 10.74 -30.72
C PHE A 603 4.69 12.07 -30.42
N GLY A 604 4.43 12.84 -31.48
CA GLY A 604 3.84 14.17 -31.37
C GLY A 604 4.83 15.23 -30.85
N ASN A 605 4.26 16.31 -30.31
CA ASN A 605 5.01 17.48 -29.91
C ASN A 605 5.48 17.37 -28.45
N SER A 606 6.78 17.23 -28.24
CA SER A 606 7.42 17.12 -26.91
C SER A 606 7.25 18.35 -26.02
N LYS A 607 6.75 19.46 -26.57
CA LYS A 607 6.49 20.71 -25.85
C LYS A 607 5.05 20.86 -25.37
N VAL A 608 4.14 19.95 -25.74
CA VAL A 608 2.75 20.00 -25.26
C VAL A 608 2.70 19.72 -23.77
N GLN A 609 1.97 20.55 -23.02
CA GLN A 609 1.83 20.38 -21.58
C GLN A 609 1.20 19.02 -21.27
N ALA A 610 1.78 18.30 -20.29
CA ALA A 610 1.21 17.05 -19.80
C ALA A 610 -0.20 17.28 -19.25
N ALA A 611 -1.02 16.22 -19.31
CA ALA A 611 -2.34 16.21 -18.70
C ALA A 611 -2.26 16.61 -17.23
N ARG A 612 -3.28 17.33 -16.75
CA ARG A 612 -3.37 17.74 -15.36
C ARG A 612 -3.42 16.50 -14.46
N ARG A 613 -2.54 16.45 -13.47
CA ARG A 613 -2.57 15.46 -12.38
C ARG A 613 -3.25 16.08 -11.17
N ARG A 614 -4.20 15.37 -10.59
CA ARG A 614 -4.96 15.77 -9.39
C ARG A 614 -5.18 14.52 -8.53
N SER A 615 -5.03 14.67 -7.22
CA SER A 615 -5.53 13.70 -6.23
C SER A 615 -7.06 13.87 -6.15
N THR A 616 -7.80 12.80 -6.37
CA THR A 616 -9.27 12.80 -6.35
C THR A 616 -9.78 12.82 -4.90
N GLY A 617 -11.05 13.14 -4.69
CA GLY A 617 -11.64 13.18 -3.35
C GLY A 617 -11.63 11.81 -2.66
N SER A 618 -11.66 10.73 -3.45
CA SER A 618 -11.76 9.34 -2.98
C SER A 618 -10.43 8.58 -2.81
N GLU A 619 -9.29 9.26 -2.66
CA GLU A 619 -7.99 8.59 -2.58
C GLU A 619 -7.89 7.64 -1.37
N GLU A 620 -8.43 8.04 -0.21
CA GLU A 620 -8.51 7.21 1.00
C GLU A 620 -9.33 5.93 0.76
N GLU A 621 -10.53 6.07 0.21
CA GLU A 621 -11.46 4.96 -0.05
C GLU A 621 -10.83 3.95 -1.02
N ARG A 622 -10.17 4.45 -2.08
CA ARG A 622 -9.46 3.61 -3.06
C ARG A 622 -8.25 2.89 -2.44
N GLN A 623 -7.53 3.54 -1.53
CA GLN A 623 -6.43 2.90 -0.80
C GLN A 623 -6.94 1.79 0.13
N ARG A 624 -8.06 2.02 0.83
CA ARG A 624 -8.68 1.05 1.76
C ARG A 624 -9.35 -0.13 1.07
N ALA A 625 -9.83 0.06 -0.17
CA ALA A 625 -10.38 -1.02 -1.00
C ALA A 625 -9.31 -2.02 -1.48
N GLY A 626 -8.03 -1.63 -1.48
CA GLY A 626 -6.98 -2.39 -2.15
C GLY A 626 -6.98 -2.14 -3.66
N ASN A 627 -5.81 -2.23 -4.30
CA ASN A 627 -5.65 -2.03 -5.75
C ASN A 627 -5.67 -3.35 -6.52
#